data_AF-A0A2D9YYT9-F1
#
_entry.id   AF-A0A2D9YYT9-F1
#
_cell.length_a   1.000
_cell.length_b   1.000
_cell.length_c   1.000
_cell.angle_alpha   90.00
_cell.angle_beta   90.00
_cell.angle_gamma   90.00
#
_symmetry.space_group_name_H-M   'P 1'
#
loop_
_entity.id
_entity.type
_entity.pdbx_description
1 polymer ?
#
loop_
_entity_poly.entity_id
_entity_poly.type
_entity_poly.pdbx_seq_one_letter_code
_entity_poly.pdbx_strand_id
1 'polypeptide(L)'
;MDFILNNIIDALKVISGVAIFFVWVVRYDNIKREFEEYRLPSWLRDFTGILKISFACMLQFSNNEVVVLGALGISFLMTAAVITHVRLKSNFRTYIASVVMLLMSILILYFSNI
;
A
#
# COMPACT_ATOMS: atom_id res chain seq x y z
N MET A 1 18.15 5.91 18.98
CA MET A 1 17.11 5.89 17.93
C MET A 1 15.81 6.25 18.63
N ASP A 2 15.38 7.49 18.44
CA ASP A 2 14.68 8.26 19.47
C ASP A 2 13.23 7.82 19.67
N PHE A 3 12.72 7.86 20.91
CA PHE A 3 11.32 7.55 21.28
C PHE A 3 10.30 8.19 20.31
N ILE A 4 10.60 9.41 19.86
CA ILE A 4 9.81 10.15 18.88
C ILE A 4 9.76 9.42 17.52
N LEU A 5 10.90 8.92 17.04
CA LEU A 5 10.98 8.23 15.75
C LEU A 5 10.16 6.93 15.76
N ASN A 6 10.28 6.12 16.82
CA ASN A 6 9.51 4.88 16.93
C ASN A 6 7.99 5.15 16.91
N ASN A 7 7.53 6.16 17.65
CA ASN A 7 6.13 6.56 17.65
C ASN A 7 5.65 7.06 16.29
N ILE A 8 6.51 7.77 15.54
CA ILE A 8 6.20 8.19 14.17
C ILE A 8 6.04 6.96 13.26
N ILE A 9 6.96 5.99 13.32
CA ILE A 9 6.87 4.77 12.51
C ILE A 9 5.62 3.96 12.84
N ASP A 10 5.26 3.85 14.12
CA ASP A 10 4.03 3.16 14.52
C ASP A 10 2.78 3.90 14.04
N ALA A 11 2.75 5.23 14.09
CA ALA A 11 1.69 6.01 13.47
C ALA A 11 1.61 5.78 11.95
N LEU A 12 2.75 5.71 11.26
CA LEU A 12 2.81 5.42 9.82
C LEU A 12 2.26 4.03 9.48
N LYS A 13 2.57 3.00 10.28
CA LYS A 13 2.03 1.64 10.12
C LYS A 13 0.51 1.66 10.23
N VAL A 14 -0.03 2.34 11.24
CA VAL A 14 -1.50 2.43 11.47
C VAL A 14 -2.17 3.19 10.32
N ILE A 15 -1.65 4.35 9.94
CA ILE A 15 -2.19 5.16 8.83
C ILE A 15 -2.19 4.36 7.53
N SER A 16 -1.10 3.65 7.23
CA SER A 16 -0.97 2.82 6.03
C SER A 16 -2.01 1.70 6.02
N GLY A 17 -2.21 1.02 7.15
CA GLY A 17 -3.21 -0.03 7.30
C GLY A 17 -4.63 0.47 7.09
N VAL A 18 -5.00 1.56 7.75
CA VAL A 18 -6.34 2.18 7.63
C VAL A 18 -6.58 2.69 6.21
N ALA A 19 -5.59 3.32 5.58
CA ALA A 19 -5.70 3.79 4.21
C ALA A 19 -5.94 2.64 3.21
N ILE A 20 -5.19 1.55 3.34
CA ILE A 20 -5.39 0.35 2.50
C ILE A 20 -6.80 -0.21 2.71
N PHE A 21 -7.22 -0.37 3.97
CA PHE A 21 -8.55 -0.89 4.30
C PHE A 21 -9.66 -0.01 3.72
N PHE A 22 -9.58 1.30 3.90
CA PHE A 22 -10.58 2.24 3.38
C PHE A 22 -10.69 2.16 1.85
N VAL A 23 -9.56 2.13 1.14
CA VAL A 23 -9.56 2.08 -0.32
C VAL A 23 -10.07 0.73 -0.85
N TRP A 24 -9.64 -0.39 -0.25
CA TRP A 24 -9.90 -1.73 -0.76
C TRP A 24 -11.19 -2.38 -0.25
N VAL A 25 -11.70 -1.96 0.90
CA VAL A 25 -12.93 -2.49 1.49
C VAL A 25 -14.07 -1.49 1.34
N VAL A 26 -13.90 -0.27 1.86
CA VAL A 26 -14.99 0.73 1.87
C VAL A 26 -15.26 1.29 0.47
N ARG A 27 -14.21 1.51 -0.33
CA ARG A 27 -14.31 2.05 -1.70
C ARG A 27 -14.14 0.98 -2.78
N TYR A 28 -14.45 -0.28 -2.49
CA TYR A 28 -14.22 -1.39 -3.42
C TYR A 28 -14.92 -1.20 -4.77
N ASP A 29 -16.11 -0.59 -4.82
CA ASP A 29 -16.80 -0.33 -6.09
C ASP A 29 -16.08 0.70 -6.98
N ASN A 30 -15.35 1.67 -6.39
CA ASN A 30 -14.46 2.54 -7.17
C ASN A 30 -13.33 1.71 -7.80
N ILE A 31 -12.75 0.78 -7.05
CA ILE A 31 -11.67 -0.10 -7.55
C ILE A 31 -12.18 -1.00 -8.67
N LYS A 32 -13.40 -1.55 -8.58
CA LYS A 32 -13.99 -2.32 -9.67
C LYS A 32 -14.06 -1.50 -10.96
N ARG A 33 -14.59 -0.27 -10.87
CA ARG A 33 -14.71 0.65 -12.01
C ARG A 33 -13.34 1.01 -12.60
N GLU A 34 -12.35 1.31 -11.77
CA GLU A 34 -10.99 1.61 -12.25
C GLU A 34 -10.39 0.43 -13.02
N PHE A 35 -10.51 -0.79 -12.51
CA PHE A 35 -10.01 -1.98 -13.20
C PHE A 35 -10.75 -2.25 -14.52
N GLU A 36 -12.06 -2.00 -14.59
CA GLU A 36 -12.84 -2.08 -15.83
C GLU A 36 -12.41 -1.02 -16.86
N GLU A 37 -12.23 0.22 -16.43
CA GLU A 37 -11.72 1.33 -17.25
C GLU A 37 -10.32 1.01 -17.80
N TYR A 38 -9.47 0.37 -17.00
CA TYR A 38 -8.13 -0.08 -17.36
C TYR A 38 -8.10 -1.38 -18.16
N ARG A 39 -9.26 -2.01 -18.41
CA ARG A 39 -9.39 -3.32 -19.09
C ARG A 39 -8.53 -4.40 -18.43
N LEU A 40 -8.37 -4.33 -17.10
CA LEU A 40 -7.65 -5.31 -16.30
C LEU A 40 -8.61 -6.40 -15.82
N PRO A 41 -8.16 -7.66 -15.73
CA PRO A 41 -9.02 -8.75 -15.34
C PRO A 41 -9.36 -8.71 -13.84
N SER A 42 -10.56 -9.17 -13.48
CA SER A 42 -11.06 -9.21 -12.10
C SER A 42 -10.20 -10.09 -11.18
N TRP A 43 -9.62 -11.18 -11.68
CA TRP A 43 -8.73 -12.03 -10.88
C TRP A 43 -7.49 -11.27 -10.38
N LEU A 44 -6.93 -10.36 -11.20
CA LEU A 44 -5.78 -9.54 -10.83
C LEU A 44 -6.18 -8.52 -9.76
N ARG A 45 -7.36 -7.92 -9.88
CA ARG A 45 -7.93 -7.03 -8.86
C ARG A 45 -8.04 -7.75 -7.52
N ASP A 46 -8.65 -8.93 -7.50
CA ASP A 46 -8.92 -9.63 -6.24
C ASP A 46 -7.62 -10.16 -5.62
N PHE A 47 -6.69 -10.66 -6.45
CA PHE A 47 -5.34 -11.05 -6.00
C PHE A 47 -4.57 -9.87 -5.38
N THR A 48 -4.54 -8.72 -6.06
CA THR A 48 -3.87 -7.52 -5.53
C THR A 48 -4.53 -7.01 -4.25
N GLY A 49 -5.85 -7.11 -4.12
CA GLY A 49 -6.57 -6.76 -2.89
C GLY A 49 -6.21 -7.66 -1.72
N ILE A 50 -6.22 -8.98 -1.92
CA ILE A 50 -5.84 -9.97 -0.89
C ILE A 50 -4.42 -9.69 -0.40
N LEU A 51 -3.47 -9.48 -1.31
CA LEU A 51 -2.09 -9.17 -0.94
C LEU A 51 -1.96 -7.85 -0.17
N LYS A 52 -2.64 -6.78 -0.60
CA LYS A 52 -2.59 -5.49 0.11
C LYS A 52 -3.11 -5.59 1.53
N ILE A 53 -4.23 -6.29 1.74
CA ILE A 53 -4.80 -6.48 3.08
C ILE A 53 -3.84 -7.35 3.92
N SER A 54 -3.29 -8.41 3.34
CA SER A 54 -2.33 -9.30 4.03
C SER A 54 -1.09 -8.53 4.51
N PHE A 55 -0.49 -7.71 3.64
CA PHE A 55 0.66 -6.88 4.00
C PHE A 55 0.30 -5.73 4.96
N ALA A 56 -0.91 -5.17 4.84
CA ALA A 56 -1.41 -4.18 5.80
C ALA A 56 -1.55 -4.78 7.21
N CYS A 57 -2.00 -6.03 7.33
CA CYS A 57 -2.01 -6.77 8.59
C CYS A 57 -0.59 -7.01 9.11
N MET A 58 0.34 -7.42 8.25
CA MET A 58 1.75 -7.64 8.63
C MET A 58 2.41 -6.38 9.21
N LEU A 59 2.08 -5.18 8.69
CA LEU A 59 2.57 -3.91 9.24
C LEU A 59 2.17 -3.68 10.72
N GLN A 60 1.11 -4.32 11.22
CA GLN A 60 0.65 -4.11 12.60
C GLN A 60 1.31 -5.04 13.62
N PHE A 61 2.15 -5.98 13.19
CA PHE A 61 2.84 -6.89 14.10
C PHE A 61 3.99 -6.20 14.83
N SER A 62 4.28 -6.66 16.05
CA SER A 62 5.42 -6.19 16.84
C SER A 62 6.75 -6.77 16.37
N ASN A 63 6.75 -7.85 15.59
CA ASN A 63 7.97 -8.44 15.04
C ASN A 63 8.44 -7.64 13.82
N ASN A 64 9.63 -7.02 13.93
CA ASN A 64 10.24 -6.22 12.87
C ASN A 64 10.43 -6.98 11.55
N GLU A 65 10.74 -8.28 11.57
CA GLU A 65 10.90 -9.06 10.34
C GLU A 65 9.58 -9.14 9.55
N VAL A 66 8.46 -9.28 10.27
CA VAL A 66 7.11 -9.32 9.69
C VAL A 66 6.73 -7.94 9.14
N VAL A 67 7.07 -6.87 9.86
CA VAL A 67 6.85 -5.48 9.41
C VAL A 67 7.63 -5.20 8.14
N VAL A 68 8.91 -5.58 8.08
CA VAL A 68 9.78 -5.42 6.92
C VAL A 68 9.19 -6.15 5.70
N LEU A 69 8.71 -7.39 5.89
CA LEU A 69 8.06 -8.15 4.84
C LEU A 69 6.76 -7.49 4.34
N GLY A 70 5.94 -6.97 5.26
CA GLY A 70 4.75 -6.19 4.91
C GLY A 70 5.07 -4.91 4.14
N ALA A 71 6.08 -4.15 4.59
CA ALA A 71 6.52 -2.93 3.94
C ALA A 71 7.09 -3.18 2.53
N LEU A 72 7.91 -4.23 2.37
CA LEU A 72 8.41 -4.67 1.06
C LEU A 72 7.26 -5.06 0.11
N GLY A 73 6.31 -5.84 0.60
CA GLY A 73 5.15 -6.26 -0.18
C GLY A 73 4.30 -5.07 -0.65
N ILE A 74 4.03 -4.11 0.24
CA ILE A 74 3.30 -2.88 -0.12
C ILE A 74 4.10 -2.05 -1.12
N SER A 75 5.40 -1.85 -0.91
CA SER A 75 6.28 -1.10 -1.81
C SER A 75 6.29 -1.70 -3.22
N PHE A 76 6.40 -3.03 -3.32
CA PHE A 76 6.32 -3.75 -4.59
C PHE A 76 4.98 -3.52 -5.29
N LEU A 77 3.86 -3.67 -4.58
CA LEU A 77 2.52 -3.47 -5.15
C LEU A 77 2.25 -2.01 -5.53
N MET A 78 2.74 -1.05 -4.76
CA MET A 78 2.59 0.37 -5.10
C MET A 78 3.43 0.73 -6.33
N THR A 79 4.64 0.17 -6.46
CA THR A 79 5.46 0.35 -7.66
C THR A 79 4.75 -0.21 -8.90
N ALA A 80 4.21 -1.42 -8.81
CA ALA A 80 3.41 -2.02 -9.90
C ALA A 80 2.16 -1.18 -10.24
N ALA A 81 1.50 -0.60 -9.23
CA ALA A 81 0.37 0.29 -9.44
C ALA A 81 0.79 1.59 -10.15
N VAL A 82 1.86 2.26 -9.70
CA VAL A 82 2.39 3.48 -10.33
C VAL A 82 2.75 3.21 -11.79
N ILE A 83 3.44 2.10 -12.08
CA ILE A 83 3.78 1.71 -13.46
C ILE A 83 2.50 1.54 -14.30
N THR A 84 1.48 0.86 -13.77
CA THR A 84 0.19 0.67 -14.45
C THR A 84 -0.49 2.01 -14.75
N HIS A 85 -0.53 2.92 -13.78
CA HIS A 85 -1.14 4.24 -13.94
C HIS A 85 -0.41 5.13 -14.95
N VAL A 86 0.92 5.09 -14.98
CA VAL A 86 1.75 5.82 -15.95
C VAL A 86 1.57 5.22 -17.35
N ARG A 87 1.59 3.90 -17.49
CA ARG A 87 1.43 3.20 -18.78
C ARG A 87 0.06 3.44 -19.40
N LEU A 88 -0.99 3.49 -18.57
CA LEU A 88 -2.37 3.72 -19.00
C LEU A 88 -2.75 5.20 -19.07
N LYS A 89 -1.79 6.12 -18.85
CA LYS A 89 -2.00 7.58 -18.90
C LYS A 89 -3.20 8.03 -18.05
N SER A 90 -3.37 7.42 -16.89
CA SER A 90 -4.46 7.76 -15.98
C SER A 90 -4.26 9.16 -15.36
N ASN A 91 -5.36 9.76 -14.88
CA ASN A 91 -5.32 11.07 -14.26
C ASN A 91 -4.38 11.10 -13.03
N PHE A 92 -3.63 12.20 -12.88
CA PHE A 92 -2.68 12.38 -11.78
C PHE A 92 -3.32 12.21 -10.39
N ARG A 93 -4.58 12.65 -10.25
CA ARG A 93 -5.34 12.52 -9.00
C ARG A 93 -5.63 11.07 -8.62
N THR A 94 -5.62 10.12 -9.56
CA THR A 94 -5.96 8.73 -9.31
C THR A 94 -4.78 7.94 -8.72
N TYR A 95 -3.55 8.24 -9.15
CA TYR A 95 -2.35 7.52 -8.69
C TYR A 95 -1.55 8.23 -7.60
N ILE A 96 -1.91 9.45 -7.21
CA ILE A 96 -1.25 10.14 -6.09
C ILE A 96 -1.29 9.31 -4.80
N ALA A 97 -2.38 8.58 -4.58
CA ALA A 97 -2.53 7.70 -3.42
C ALA A 97 -1.47 6.57 -3.42
N SER A 98 -1.16 5.98 -4.58
CA SER A 98 -0.14 4.93 -4.67
C SER A 98 1.27 5.48 -4.50
N VAL A 99 1.56 6.69 -4.97
CA VAL A 99 2.85 7.35 -4.76
C VAL A 99 3.08 7.69 -3.29
N VAL A 100 2.07 8.26 -2.62
CA VAL A 100 2.15 8.55 -1.18
C VAL A 100 2.34 7.26 -0.39
N MET A 101 1.56 6.22 -0.68
CA MET A 101 1.73 4.91 -0.01
C MET A 101 3.09 4.27 -0.29
N LEU A 102 3.66 4.45 -1.49
CA LEU A 102 5.00 4.00 -1.81
C LEU A 102 6.03 4.69 -0.90
N LEU A 103 5.98 6.01 -0.80
CA LEU A 103 6.87 6.78 0.07
C LEU A 103 6.75 6.33 1.54
N MET A 104 5.53 6.18 2.04
CA MET A 104 5.27 5.71 3.41
C MET A 104 5.86 4.31 3.64
N SER A 105 5.67 3.38 2.70
CA SER A 105 6.21 2.03 2.80
C SER A 105 7.74 1.99 2.78
N ILE A 106 8.39 2.85 1.99
CA ILE A 106 9.86 2.97 1.95
C ILE A 106 10.39 3.55 3.26
N LEU A 107 9.72 4.55 3.83
CA LEU A 107 10.09 5.11 5.13
C LEU A 107 9.99 4.05 6.23
N ILE A 108 8.87 3.31 6.30
CA ILE A 108 8.71 2.21 7.27
C ILE A 108 9.81 1.17 7.07
N LEU A 109 10.11 0.78 5.83
CA LEU A 109 11.14 -0.20 5.52
C LEU A 109 12.54 0.25 5.97
N TYR A 110 12.91 1.49 5.65
CA TYR A 110 14.22 2.04 5.98
C TYR A 110 14.44 2.11 7.49
N PHE A 111 13.46 2.62 8.24
CA PHE A 111 13.58 2.77 9.69
C PHE A 111 13.33 1.48 10.49
N SER A 112 12.66 0.48 9.91
CA SER A 112 12.45 -0.83 10.55
C SER A 112 13.62 -1.79 10.37
N ASN A 113 14.56 -1.48 9.47
CA ASN A 113 15.73 -2.30 9.15
C ASN A 113 17.06 -1.72 9.68
N ILE A 114 16.99 -0.61 10.42
CA ILE A 114 18.09 0.03 11.15
C ILE A 114 17.91 -0.24 12.64
#